data_AF-A0A351UU86-F1
#
_entry.id   AF-A0A351UU86-F1
#
_cell.length_a   1.000
_cell.length_b   1.000
_cell.length_c   1.000
_cell.angle_alpha   90.00
_cell.angle_beta   90.00
_cell.angle_gamma   90.00
#
_symmetry.space_group_name_H-M   'P 1'
#
loop_
_entity.id
_entity.type
_entity.pdbx_description
1 polymer ?
#
loop_
_entity_poly.entity_id
_entity_poly.type
_entity_poly.pdbx_seq_one_letter_code
_entity_poly.pdbx_strand_id
1 'polypeptide(L)'
;MGLSEINSKNYRIILDNVNKSNSTPVKQPVDPTITDLSYDPNSIVKTIKQQQKHEFSKKEIEGIIAAYQSGASTYELAKQYNCHRSTISHQLKLHDIEVKIEKIDINEAIVLYESGWTTKQIAEKYHMSDNAVSRRLKKAGVKMPQFIAQNPKYRLNLAQKDWYAYKENYGTSEEKSLVVTLDSMIENLSEKWSDIYLLRNEKAVTIYSFDDGRAFEPDFLLFANDRKTGNVSWQIFIEPKGSQLIERDKWKEAFLLGITEKNGSHILFENKDTRIIGMPFYNEEKRAEFIAKLEDIQ
;
A
#
# COMPACT_ATOMS: atom_id res chain seq x y z
N MET A 1 27.60 -4.27 25.14
CA MET A 1 27.27 -5.72 25.23
C MET A 1 25.76 -5.85 25.29
N GLY A 2 25.17 -6.71 24.44
CA GLY A 2 23.76 -7.09 24.55
C GLY A 2 22.90 -6.99 23.28
N LEU A 3 23.43 -7.31 22.10
CA LEU A 3 22.64 -7.67 20.92
C LEU A 3 23.27 -8.95 20.41
N SER A 4 22.72 -10.08 20.83
CA SER A 4 23.41 -11.37 20.73
C SER A 4 23.67 -11.71 19.27
N GLU A 5 24.96 -11.75 18.93
CA GLU A 5 25.58 -12.31 17.74
C GLU A 5 25.34 -13.83 17.62
N ILE A 6 24.10 -14.29 17.81
CA ILE A 6 23.73 -15.69 17.77
C ILE A 6 22.91 -15.92 16.49
N ASN A 7 23.65 -16.24 15.42
CA ASN A 7 23.25 -17.17 14.36
C ASN A 7 21.81 -17.10 13.81
N SER A 8 21.39 -15.97 13.26
CA SER A 8 20.33 -16.00 12.23
C SER A 8 20.90 -15.55 10.89
N LYS A 9 21.09 -16.50 9.96
CA LYS A 9 21.48 -16.21 8.56
C LYS A 9 20.46 -15.27 7.88
N ASN A 10 19.23 -15.20 8.38
CA ASN A 10 18.20 -14.24 7.92
C ASN A 10 18.63 -12.79 8.21
N TYR A 11 19.38 -12.56 9.29
CA TYR A 11 19.84 -11.23 9.68
C TYR A 11 20.84 -10.66 8.68
N ARG A 12 21.65 -11.48 7.97
CA ARG A 12 22.51 -10.98 6.87
C ARG A 12 21.68 -10.52 5.68
N ILE A 13 20.64 -11.26 5.28
CA ILE A 13 19.75 -10.86 4.17
C ILE A 13 18.99 -9.57 4.52
N ILE A 14 18.53 -9.44 5.76
CA ILE A 14 17.88 -8.21 6.24
C ILE A 14 18.89 -7.06 6.28
N LEU A 15 20.08 -7.23 6.88
CA LEU A 15 21.12 -6.19 6.94
C LEU A 15 21.62 -5.76 5.55
N ASP A 16 21.84 -6.70 4.62
CA ASP A 16 22.35 -6.43 3.27
C ASP A 16 21.34 -5.65 2.40
N ASN A 17 20.04 -5.76 2.70
CA ASN A 17 18.96 -5.04 2.01
C ASN A 17 18.56 -3.73 2.71
N VAL A 18 18.56 -3.69 4.05
CA VAL A 18 18.29 -2.47 4.84
C VAL A 18 19.40 -1.43 4.65
N ASN A 19 20.68 -1.86 4.62
CA ASN A 19 21.84 -0.97 4.45
C ASN A 19 21.99 -0.38 3.04
N LYS A 20 21.20 -0.82 2.05
CA LYS A 20 21.20 -0.27 0.68
C LYS A 20 20.08 0.75 0.43
N SER A 21 19.19 0.96 1.40
CA SER A 21 18.18 2.01 1.31
C SER A 21 18.80 3.35 1.71
N ASN A 22 18.99 4.26 0.75
CA ASN A 22 19.34 5.64 1.04
C ASN A 22 18.24 6.27 1.91
N SER A 23 18.64 6.86 3.02
CA SER A 23 17.79 7.59 3.96
C SER A 23 16.95 8.65 3.23
N THR A 24 15.65 8.43 3.10
CA THR A 24 14.70 9.47 2.70
C THR A 24 14.55 10.48 3.85
N PRO A 25 14.38 11.79 3.59
CA PRO A 25 14.52 12.84 4.60
C PRO A 25 13.54 12.67 5.76
N VAL A 26 14.06 12.83 6.97
CA VAL A 26 13.26 12.97 8.20
C VAL A 26 12.37 14.22 8.03
N LYS A 27 11.05 14.02 8.03
CA LYS A 27 10.07 15.11 8.25
C LYS A 27 9.60 15.09 9.70
N GLN A 28 9.37 16.30 10.20
CA GLN A 28 9.11 16.74 11.58
C GLN A 28 7.94 16.04 12.30
N PRO A 29 7.84 16.17 13.64
CA PRO A 29 6.91 15.39 14.47
C PRO A 29 5.45 15.66 14.09
N VAL A 30 4.66 14.59 14.04
CA VAL A 30 3.20 14.64 13.87
C VAL A 30 2.55 15.00 15.21
N ASP A 31 1.56 15.87 15.17
CA ASP A 31 0.74 16.32 16.30
C ASP A 31 0.13 15.12 17.08
N PRO A 32 0.36 15.00 18.40
CA PRO A 32 -0.11 13.90 19.23
C PRO A 32 -1.62 13.89 19.50
N THR A 33 -2.41 14.81 18.93
CA THR A 33 -3.86 14.95 19.23
C THR A 33 -4.82 14.26 18.26
N ILE A 34 -4.36 13.39 17.34
CA ILE A 34 -5.27 12.57 16.53
C ILE A 34 -5.77 11.38 17.37
N THR A 35 -6.81 11.61 18.15
CA THR A 35 -7.67 10.56 18.71
C THR A 35 -8.96 10.53 17.91
N ASP A 36 -9.16 9.53 17.06
CA ASP A 36 -10.49 9.23 16.53
C ASP A 36 -10.84 7.76 16.79
N LEU A 37 -11.61 7.58 17.86
CA LEU A 37 -12.25 6.34 18.29
C LEU A 37 -13.76 6.40 17.97
N SER A 38 -14.14 6.63 16.71
CA SER A 38 -15.56 6.63 16.33
C SER A 38 -15.90 5.63 15.22
N TYR A 39 -15.85 4.33 15.57
CA TYR A 39 -16.53 3.29 14.79
C TYR A 39 -17.78 2.80 15.55
N ASP A 40 -18.96 3.21 15.06
CA ASP A 40 -20.27 2.67 15.47
C ASP A 40 -20.83 1.76 14.35
N PRO A 41 -20.94 0.44 14.60
CA PRO A 41 -21.46 -0.52 13.61
C PRO A 41 -22.96 -0.39 13.29
N ASN A 42 -23.73 0.48 13.97
CA ASN A 42 -25.16 0.70 13.68
C ASN A 42 -25.45 1.87 12.70
N SER A 43 -24.45 2.54 12.14
CA SER A 43 -24.67 3.71 11.25
C SER A 43 -25.01 3.38 9.78
N ILE A 44 -25.37 2.14 9.45
CA ILE A 44 -25.39 1.61 8.07
C ILE A 44 -26.66 1.98 7.27
N VAL A 45 -27.57 2.81 7.78
CA VAL A 45 -28.68 3.37 6.99
C VAL A 45 -28.52 4.87 6.84
N LYS A 46 -27.78 5.31 5.82
CA LYS A 46 -27.83 6.71 5.36
C LYS A 46 -29.09 6.91 4.53
N THR A 47 -30.10 7.58 5.10
CA THR A 47 -31.13 8.25 4.30
C THR A 47 -30.41 9.18 3.31
N ILE A 48 -30.45 8.84 2.02
CA ILE A 48 -29.90 9.71 0.97
C ILE A 48 -30.80 10.94 0.89
N LYS A 49 -30.49 11.97 1.68
CA LYS A 49 -31.04 13.31 1.43
C LYS A 49 -30.48 13.73 0.08
N GLN A 50 -31.34 13.78 -0.95
CA GLN A 50 -31.00 14.42 -2.21
C GLN A 50 -30.48 15.82 -1.88
N GLN A 51 -29.20 16.09 -2.14
CA GLN A 51 -28.63 17.41 -1.90
C GLN A 51 -29.48 18.40 -2.68
N GLN A 52 -30.11 19.37 -1.99
CA GLN A 52 -30.74 20.50 -2.65
C GLN A 52 -29.70 21.12 -3.58
N LYS A 53 -30.01 21.22 -4.88
CA LYS A 53 -29.17 21.96 -5.83
C LYS A 53 -29.02 23.37 -5.27
N HIS A 54 -27.80 23.78 -4.98
CA HIS A 54 -27.52 25.18 -4.69
C HIS A 54 -27.82 25.98 -5.96
N GLU A 55 -28.89 26.77 -5.93
CA GLU A 55 -29.23 27.71 -6.98
C GLU A 55 -28.42 28.98 -6.76
N PHE A 56 -27.53 29.30 -7.70
CA PHE A 56 -26.78 30.54 -7.66
C PHE A 56 -27.69 31.71 -7.99
N SER A 57 -27.64 32.74 -7.16
CA SER A 57 -28.22 34.04 -7.51
C SER A 57 -27.50 34.65 -8.71
N LYS A 58 -28.18 35.55 -9.42
CA LYS A 58 -27.60 36.29 -10.55
C LYS A 58 -26.27 36.98 -10.18
N LYS A 59 -26.20 37.55 -8.98
CA LYS A 59 -25.00 38.21 -8.45
C LYS A 59 -23.84 37.23 -8.24
N GLU A 60 -24.12 36.02 -7.77
CA GLU A 60 -23.08 34.99 -7.59
C GLU A 60 -22.56 34.50 -8.93
N ILE A 61 -23.43 34.32 -9.93
CA ILE A 61 -23.03 33.96 -11.29
C ILE A 61 -22.15 35.04 -11.92
N GLU A 62 -22.54 36.32 -11.82
CA GLU A 62 -21.73 37.44 -12.29
C GLU A 62 -20.34 37.46 -11.61
N GLY A 63 -20.29 37.17 -10.31
CA GLY A 63 -19.04 37.02 -9.57
C GLY A 63 -18.17 35.85 -10.04
N ILE A 64 -18.77 34.68 -10.29
CA ILE A 64 -18.09 33.48 -10.82
C ILE A 64 -17.47 33.79 -12.20
N ILE A 65 -18.23 34.44 -13.08
CA ILE A 65 -17.80 34.79 -14.43
C ILE A 65 -16.63 35.78 -14.38
N ALA A 66 -16.77 36.87 -13.61
CA ALA A 66 -15.75 37.89 -13.51
C ALA A 66 -14.44 37.33 -12.92
N ALA A 67 -14.54 36.52 -11.87
CA ALA A 67 -13.38 35.88 -11.25
C ALA A 67 -12.71 34.85 -12.18
N TYR A 68 -13.49 34.08 -12.93
CA TYR A 68 -12.93 33.16 -13.93
C TYR A 68 -12.18 33.92 -15.04
N GLN A 69 -12.76 35.00 -15.55
CA GLN A 69 -12.15 35.85 -16.57
C GLN A 69 -10.89 36.58 -16.07
N SER A 70 -10.80 36.88 -14.77
CA SER A 70 -9.59 37.45 -14.15
C SER A 70 -8.51 36.41 -13.84
N GLY A 71 -8.73 35.13 -14.17
CA GLY A 71 -7.75 34.06 -14.07
C GLY A 71 -8.00 33.04 -12.96
N ALA A 72 -9.08 33.15 -12.18
CA ALA A 72 -9.40 32.13 -11.19
C ALA A 72 -9.74 30.80 -11.88
N SER A 73 -9.19 29.72 -11.36
CA SER A 73 -9.51 28.37 -11.83
C SER A 73 -10.92 27.97 -11.38
N THR A 74 -11.54 27.09 -12.16
CA THR A 74 -12.80 26.42 -11.75
C THR A 74 -12.71 25.69 -10.41
N TYR A 75 -11.50 25.32 -9.97
CA TYR A 75 -11.25 24.67 -8.69
C TYR A 75 -11.29 25.67 -7.53
N GLU A 76 -10.65 26.83 -7.67
CA GLU A 76 -10.66 27.89 -6.67
C GLU A 76 -12.08 28.44 -6.46
N LEU A 77 -12.81 28.66 -7.55
CA LEU A 77 -14.21 29.07 -7.50
C LEU A 77 -15.08 28.02 -6.81
N ALA A 78 -14.86 26.73 -7.09
CA ALA A 78 -15.61 25.66 -6.43
C ALA A 78 -15.40 25.67 -4.90
N LYS A 79 -14.17 25.91 -4.45
CA LYS A 79 -13.84 26.05 -3.03
C LYS A 79 -14.47 27.30 -2.42
N GLN A 80 -14.42 28.43 -3.12
CA GLN A 80 -14.99 29.71 -2.67
C GLN A 80 -16.51 29.62 -2.47
N TYR A 81 -17.22 29.02 -3.43
CA TYR A 81 -18.67 28.89 -3.41
C TYR A 81 -19.14 27.57 -2.76
N ASN A 82 -18.22 26.82 -2.14
CA ASN A 82 -18.50 25.55 -1.46
C ASN A 82 -19.38 24.59 -2.29
N CYS A 83 -19.04 24.42 -3.58
CA CYS A 83 -19.78 23.59 -4.51
C CYS A 83 -18.83 22.66 -5.29
N HIS A 84 -19.38 21.70 -6.05
CA HIS A 84 -18.56 20.83 -6.87
C HIS A 84 -18.02 21.59 -8.10
N ARG A 85 -16.77 21.32 -8.52
CA ARG A 85 -16.15 21.95 -9.71
C ARG A 85 -17.02 21.84 -10.95
N SER A 86 -17.71 20.72 -11.16
CA SER A 86 -18.61 20.55 -12.30
C SER A 86 -19.76 21.54 -12.31
N THR A 87 -20.19 22.01 -11.12
CA THR A 87 -21.22 23.04 -10.98
C THR A 87 -20.72 24.37 -11.51
N ILE A 88 -19.53 24.81 -11.12
CA ILE A 88 -18.89 26.01 -11.68
C ILE A 88 -18.72 25.87 -13.19
N SER A 89 -18.17 24.74 -13.66
CA SER A 89 -18.01 24.50 -15.09
C SER A 89 -19.33 24.51 -15.87
N HIS A 90 -20.42 24.04 -15.26
CA HIS A 90 -21.74 24.07 -15.87
C HIS A 90 -22.28 25.51 -15.97
N GLN A 91 -22.16 26.31 -14.90
CA GLN A 91 -22.56 27.72 -14.91
C GLN A 91 -21.79 28.50 -15.98
N LEU A 92 -20.48 28.35 -16.06
CA LEU A 92 -19.68 29.02 -17.10
C LEU A 92 -20.15 28.65 -18.52
N LYS A 93 -20.42 27.36 -18.77
CA LYS A 93 -20.92 26.89 -20.07
C LYS A 93 -22.32 27.39 -20.41
N LEU A 94 -23.21 27.53 -19.42
CA LEU A 94 -24.55 28.09 -19.61
C LEU A 94 -24.51 29.57 -20.04
N HIS A 95 -23.41 30.25 -19.73
CA HIS A 95 -23.16 31.65 -20.09
C HIS A 95 -22.13 31.77 -21.24
N ASP A 96 -22.04 30.74 -22.10
CA ASP A 96 -21.20 30.71 -23.31
C ASP A 96 -19.69 30.92 -23.06
N ILE A 97 -19.22 30.65 -21.83
CA ILE A 97 -17.80 30.71 -21.48
C ILE A 97 -17.18 29.33 -21.63
N GLU A 98 -16.21 29.22 -22.54
CA GLU A 98 -15.44 28.00 -22.72
C GLU A 98 -14.52 27.75 -21.52
N VAL A 99 -14.68 26.60 -20.87
CA VAL A 99 -13.89 26.22 -19.71
C VAL A 99 -12.60 25.55 -20.16
N LYS A 100 -11.48 26.26 -19.98
CA LYS A 100 -10.14 25.69 -20.17
C LYS A 100 -9.84 24.64 -19.11
N ILE A 101 -9.49 23.43 -19.54
CA ILE A 101 -9.00 22.37 -18.67
C ILE A 101 -7.48 22.44 -18.66
N GLU A 102 -6.93 22.93 -17.56
CA GLU A 102 -5.50 22.90 -17.32
C GLU A 102 -5.01 21.44 -17.31
N LYS A 103 -4.07 21.13 -18.20
CA LYS A 103 -3.46 19.81 -18.29
C LYS A 103 -2.29 19.78 -17.33
N ILE A 104 -2.24 18.76 -16.48
CA ILE A 104 -1.04 18.49 -15.70
C ILE A 104 0.08 18.09 -16.67
N ASP A 105 1.28 18.62 -16.45
CA ASP A 105 2.49 18.02 -17.00
C ASP A 105 2.81 16.78 -16.16
N ILE A 106 2.63 15.60 -16.74
CA ILE A 106 2.81 14.35 -16.00
C ILE A 106 4.28 14.09 -15.65
N ASN A 107 5.21 14.52 -16.50
CA ASN A 107 6.64 14.29 -16.26
C ASN A 107 7.13 15.17 -15.11
N GLU A 108 6.71 16.45 -15.11
CA GLU A 108 7.00 17.35 -14.00
C GLU A 108 6.35 16.86 -12.69
N ALA A 109 5.09 16.41 -12.74
CA ALA A 109 4.41 15.87 -11.57
C ALA A 109 5.11 14.62 -10.99
N ILE A 110 5.69 13.76 -11.84
CA ILE A 110 6.50 12.61 -11.41
C ILE A 110 7.76 13.10 -10.70
N VAL A 111 8.52 14.02 -11.30
CA VAL A 111 9.76 14.56 -10.72
C VAL A 111 9.47 15.21 -9.35
N LEU A 112 8.39 16.00 -9.25
CA LEU A 112 7.99 16.61 -7.98
C LEU A 112 7.67 15.55 -6.93
N TYR A 113 6.88 14.54 -7.31
CA TYR A 113 6.52 13.45 -6.41
C TYR A 113 7.74 12.66 -5.92
N GLU A 114 8.65 12.32 -6.83
CA GLU A 114 9.92 11.63 -6.53
C GLU A 114 10.83 12.48 -5.64
N SER A 115 10.76 13.81 -5.75
CA SER A 115 11.45 14.74 -4.85
C SER A 115 10.79 14.89 -3.46
N GLY A 116 9.73 14.13 -3.18
CA GLY A 116 9.04 14.10 -1.87
C GLY A 116 7.87 15.07 -1.74
N TRP A 117 7.36 15.62 -2.84
CA TRP A 117 6.10 16.36 -2.84
C TRP A 117 4.92 15.40 -2.67
N THR A 118 3.97 15.78 -1.84
CA THR A 118 2.71 15.05 -1.70
C THR A 118 1.79 15.34 -2.89
N THR A 119 0.86 14.42 -3.17
CA THR A 119 -0.19 14.63 -4.18
C THR A 119 -1.02 15.88 -3.92
N LYS A 120 -1.16 16.29 -2.65
CA LYS A 120 -1.81 17.54 -2.23
C LYS A 120 -1.01 18.77 -2.67
N GLN A 121 0.29 18.80 -2.41
CA GLN A 121 1.15 19.92 -2.84
C GLN A 121 1.21 20.05 -4.36
N ILE A 122 1.28 18.92 -5.07
CA ILE A 122 1.23 18.90 -6.54
C ILE A 122 -0.15 19.40 -7.02
N ALA A 123 -1.22 18.99 -6.35
CA ALA A 123 -2.58 19.42 -6.69
C ALA A 123 -2.80 20.93 -6.49
N GLU A 124 -2.22 21.50 -5.43
CA GLU A 124 -2.17 22.94 -5.20
C GLU A 124 -1.42 23.66 -6.33
N LYS A 125 -0.27 23.13 -6.77
CA LYS A 125 0.49 23.70 -7.90
C LYS A 125 -0.28 23.71 -9.23
N TYR A 126 -1.08 22.68 -9.50
CA TYR A 126 -1.86 22.57 -10.74
C TYR A 126 -3.34 22.94 -10.57
N HIS A 127 -3.71 23.62 -9.48
CA HIS A 127 -5.08 24.06 -9.18
C HIS A 127 -6.13 22.96 -9.42
N MET A 128 -5.87 21.76 -8.94
CA MET A 128 -6.75 20.60 -9.09
C MET A 128 -6.92 19.82 -7.79
N SER A 129 -7.67 18.71 -7.81
CA SER A 129 -7.77 17.83 -6.64
C SER A 129 -6.58 16.89 -6.53
N ASP A 130 -6.18 16.58 -5.29
CA ASP A 130 -5.21 15.55 -4.93
C ASP A 130 -5.52 14.18 -5.55
N ASN A 131 -6.80 13.81 -5.63
CA ASN A 131 -7.26 12.60 -6.28
C ASN A 131 -7.01 12.64 -7.80
N ALA A 132 -7.19 13.81 -8.44
CA ALA A 132 -6.93 13.98 -9.86
C ALA A 132 -5.44 13.84 -10.20
N VAL A 133 -4.55 14.31 -9.33
CA VAL A 133 -3.10 14.08 -9.42
C VAL A 133 -2.78 12.60 -9.20
N SER A 134 -3.25 12.02 -8.10
CA SER A 134 -3.01 10.61 -7.74
C SER A 134 -3.41 9.65 -8.85
N ARG A 135 -4.57 9.87 -9.48
CA ARG A 135 -5.04 9.03 -10.61
C ARG A 135 -4.11 9.11 -11.81
N ARG A 136 -3.57 10.29 -12.11
CA ARG A 136 -2.67 10.49 -13.25
C ARG A 136 -1.29 9.92 -12.98
N LEU A 137 -0.74 10.12 -11.79
CA LEU A 137 0.50 9.47 -11.34
C LEU A 137 0.38 7.94 -11.40
N LYS A 138 -0.71 7.36 -10.88
CA LYS A 138 -0.97 5.91 -11.01
C LYS A 138 -1.07 5.45 -12.47
N LYS A 139 -1.76 6.21 -13.32
CA LYS A 139 -1.85 5.89 -14.76
C LYS A 139 -0.48 5.94 -15.44
N ALA A 140 0.42 6.78 -14.94
CA ALA A 140 1.82 6.86 -15.38
C ALA A 140 2.73 5.81 -14.70
N GLY A 141 2.17 4.88 -13.91
CA GLY A 141 2.91 3.80 -13.26
C GLY A 141 3.50 4.14 -11.89
N VAL A 142 3.29 5.35 -11.36
CA VAL A 142 3.78 5.74 -10.04
C VAL A 142 2.98 5.01 -8.97
N LYS A 143 3.67 4.29 -8.10
CA LYS A 143 3.05 3.62 -6.96
C LYS A 143 2.88 4.59 -5.78
N MET A 144 1.73 4.50 -5.12
CA MET A 144 1.40 5.38 -3.99
C MET A 144 1.84 4.72 -2.67
N PRO A 145 2.28 5.46 -1.65
CA PRO A 145 2.56 4.92 -0.31
C PRO A 145 1.29 4.33 0.33
N GLN A 146 1.49 3.45 1.30
CA GLN A 146 0.41 2.81 2.04
C GLN A 146 -0.17 3.76 3.09
N PHE A 147 0.65 4.60 3.73
CA PHE A 147 0.20 5.57 4.74
C PHE A 147 -0.97 6.44 4.27
N ILE A 148 -0.93 6.95 3.03
CA ILE A 148 -2.01 7.76 2.42
C ILE A 148 -2.78 7.00 1.34
N ALA A 149 -2.96 5.69 1.50
CA ALA A 149 -3.75 4.90 0.56
C ALA A 149 -5.15 5.51 0.35
N GLN A 150 -5.57 5.58 -0.91
CA GLN A 150 -6.87 6.19 -1.27
C GLN A 150 -8.05 5.47 -0.61
N ASN A 151 -8.01 4.14 -0.59
CA ASN A 151 -8.97 3.35 0.17
C ASN A 151 -8.52 3.31 1.64
N PRO A 152 -9.30 3.85 2.59
CA PRO A 152 -8.93 3.89 4.00
C PRO A 152 -8.58 2.52 4.59
N LYS A 153 -9.20 1.43 4.11
CA LYS A 153 -8.94 0.07 4.61
C LYS A 153 -7.48 -0.41 4.41
N TYR A 154 -6.72 0.25 3.55
CA TYR A 154 -5.32 -0.07 3.28
C TYR A 154 -4.35 0.83 4.04
N ARG A 155 -4.81 1.90 4.70
CA ARG A 155 -3.92 2.85 5.38
C ARG A 155 -3.29 2.19 6.59
N LEU A 156 -1.96 2.29 6.68
CA LEU A 156 -1.18 1.80 7.80
C LEU A 156 0.08 2.66 7.96
N ASN A 157 0.39 3.06 9.20
CA ASN A 157 1.62 3.79 9.50
C ASN A 157 2.75 2.82 9.78
N LEU A 158 3.45 2.39 8.73
CA LEU A 158 4.53 1.41 8.82
C LEU A 158 5.78 1.93 9.55
N ALA A 159 5.96 3.24 9.64
CA ALA A 159 7.07 3.83 10.40
C ALA A 159 7.01 3.54 11.91
N GLN A 160 5.87 3.06 12.42
CA GLN A 160 5.66 2.65 13.82
C GLN A 160 5.54 1.14 13.99
N LYS A 161 5.85 0.34 12.95
CA LYS A 161 5.67 -1.11 12.93
C LYS A 161 7.01 -1.80 12.78
N ASP A 162 7.61 -2.17 13.92
CA ASP A 162 8.95 -2.77 13.98
C ASP A 162 9.06 -4.12 13.24
N TRP A 163 7.93 -4.78 12.98
CA TRP A 163 7.84 -6.03 12.24
C TRP A 163 7.92 -5.85 10.71
N TYR A 164 7.88 -4.62 10.18
CA TYR A 164 8.02 -4.38 8.74
C TYR A 164 9.40 -3.77 8.45
N ALA A 165 10.14 -4.36 7.50
CA ALA A 165 11.54 -4.03 7.27
C ALA A 165 11.80 -2.60 6.76
N TYR A 166 10.77 -1.94 6.20
CA TYR A 166 10.87 -0.60 5.63
C TYR A 166 9.95 0.38 6.38
N LYS A 167 10.16 1.69 6.21
CA LYS A 167 9.27 2.70 6.82
C LYS A 167 7.96 2.92 6.06
N GLU A 168 7.86 2.40 4.84
CA GLU A 168 6.72 2.60 3.96
C GLU A 168 6.61 1.47 2.93
N ASN A 169 5.40 1.21 2.44
CA ASN A 169 5.10 0.24 1.40
C ASN A 169 4.47 0.95 0.19
N TYR A 170 5.11 0.84 -0.96
CA TYR A 170 4.62 1.39 -2.22
C TYR A 170 3.93 0.31 -3.07
N GLY A 171 3.39 -0.75 -2.48
CA GLY A 171 2.81 -1.86 -3.23
C GLY A 171 1.46 -1.60 -3.94
N THR A 172 0.96 -2.61 -4.65
CA THR A 172 -0.39 -2.67 -5.22
C THR A 172 -1.47 -2.74 -4.12
N SER A 173 -2.76 -2.75 -4.51
CA SER A 173 -3.87 -2.99 -3.58
C SER A 173 -3.73 -4.33 -2.85
N GLU A 174 -3.29 -5.37 -3.56
CA GLU A 174 -3.13 -6.72 -3.02
C GLU A 174 -1.96 -6.76 -2.04
N GLU A 175 -0.81 -6.16 -2.40
CA GLU A 175 0.36 -6.03 -1.51
C GLU A 175 0.01 -5.24 -0.24
N LYS A 176 -0.74 -4.13 -0.35
CA LYS A 176 -1.18 -3.36 0.82
C LYS A 176 -2.17 -4.11 1.69
N SER A 177 -3.09 -4.85 1.07
CA SER A 177 -4.06 -5.68 1.78
C SER A 177 -3.38 -6.79 2.58
N LEU A 178 -2.34 -7.43 2.02
CA LEU A 178 -1.52 -8.42 2.72
C LEU A 178 -0.89 -7.80 3.97
N VAL A 179 -0.25 -6.64 3.83
CA VAL A 179 0.42 -5.94 4.93
C VAL A 179 -0.56 -5.60 6.06
N VAL A 180 -1.77 -5.09 5.74
CA VAL A 180 -2.82 -4.85 6.77
C VAL A 180 -3.29 -6.14 7.42
N THR A 181 -3.40 -7.23 6.66
CA THR A 181 -3.78 -8.53 7.21
C THR A 181 -2.74 -9.02 8.20
N LEU A 182 -1.46 -8.96 7.83
CA LEU A 182 -0.38 -9.37 8.70
C LEU A 182 -0.30 -8.50 9.94
N ASP A 183 -0.49 -7.18 9.85
CA ASP A 183 -0.56 -6.28 11.01
C ASP A 183 -1.58 -6.77 12.06
N SER A 184 -2.76 -7.20 11.60
CA SER A 184 -3.80 -7.75 12.49
C SER A 184 -3.47 -9.12 13.11
N MET A 185 -2.47 -9.81 12.57
CA MET A 185 -2.05 -11.14 13.02
C MET A 185 -0.79 -11.09 13.89
N ILE A 186 -0.01 -10.00 13.87
CA ILE A 186 1.31 -9.94 14.55
C ILE A 186 1.20 -10.30 16.03
N GLU A 187 0.16 -9.85 16.72
CA GLU A 187 -0.05 -10.16 18.13
C GLU A 187 -0.19 -11.68 18.36
N ASN A 188 -1.07 -12.34 17.60
CA ASN A 188 -1.24 -13.80 17.66
C ASN A 188 0.04 -14.55 17.24
N LEU A 189 0.67 -14.13 16.13
CA LEU A 189 1.91 -14.75 15.66
C LEU A 189 3.05 -14.62 16.69
N SER A 190 3.07 -13.55 17.49
CA SER A 190 4.06 -13.33 18.54
C SER A 190 3.96 -14.32 19.72
N GLU A 191 2.84 -15.03 19.85
CA GLU A 191 2.70 -16.09 20.86
C GLU A 191 3.62 -17.29 20.52
N LYS A 192 3.72 -17.63 19.23
CA LYS A 192 4.51 -18.76 18.73
C LYS A 192 5.89 -18.38 18.22
N TRP A 193 6.09 -17.14 17.78
CA TRP A 193 7.33 -16.70 17.15
C TRP A 193 7.94 -15.46 17.83
N SER A 194 9.26 -15.34 17.75
CA SER A 194 10.01 -14.10 18.03
C SER A 194 10.61 -13.55 16.74
N ASP A 195 11.14 -12.32 16.79
CA ASP A 195 11.90 -11.71 15.69
C ASP A 195 11.16 -11.75 14.34
N ILE A 196 9.88 -11.36 14.37
CA ILE A 196 9.00 -11.40 13.20
C ILE A 196 9.29 -10.21 12.30
N TYR A 197 9.72 -10.47 11.06
CA TYR A 197 10.03 -9.45 10.07
C TYR A 197 9.41 -9.77 8.71
N LEU A 198 8.53 -8.90 8.22
CA LEU A 198 8.05 -8.92 6.85
C LEU A 198 8.94 -8.03 5.98
N LEU A 199 9.54 -8.64 4.97
CA LEU A 199 10.38 -8.01 3.97
C LEU A 199 9.68 -8.03 2.61
N ARG A 200 9.52 -6.86 1.97
CA ARG A 200 9.22 -6.79 0.53
C ARG A 200 10.48 -7.13 -0.24
N ASN A 201 10.40 -8.11 -1.15
CA ASN A 201 11.57 -8.71 -1.77
C ASN A 201 12.32 -7.75 -2.71
N GLU A 202 11.60 -6.91 -3.48
CA GLU A 202 12.20 -6.01 -4.48
C GLU A 202 13.16 -6.71 -5.46
N LYS A 203 12.88 -7.99 -5.79
CA LYS A 203 13.72 -8.87 -6.63
C LYS A 203 15.09 -9.24 -6.04
N ALA A 204 15.30 -9.07 -4.73
CA ALA A 204 16.54 -9.46 -4.07
C ALA A 204 16.72 -10.99 -4.03
N VAL A 205 15.62 -11.74 -3.96
CA VAL A 205 15.60 -13.20 -3.90
C VAL A 205 14.85 -13.75 -5.12
N THR A 206 15.51 -14.66 -5.83
CA THR A 206 14.93 -15.45 -6.91
C THR A 206 15.06 -16.93 -6.57
N ILE A 207 13.96 -17.67 -6.71
CA ILE A 207 13.88 -19.12 -6.53
C ILE A 207 13.51 -19.77 -7.86
N TYR A 208 13.89 -21.04 -8.04
CA TYR A 208 13.72 -21.75 -9.31
C TYR A 208 12.82 -22.96 -9.11
N SER A 209 11.80 -23.10 -9.98
CA SER A 209 10.86 -24.22 -9.94
C SER A 209 11.57 -25.57 -10.04
N PHE A 210 11.00 -26.58 -9.37
CA PHE A 210 11.60 -27.93 -9.38
C PHE A 210 11.49 -28.63 -10.75
N ASP A 211 10.42 -28.34 -11.49
CA ASP A 211 10.06 -29.13 -12.67
C ASP A 211 10.82 -28.68 -13.92
N ASP A 212 10.94 -27.36 -14.10
CA ASP A 212 11.47 -26.76 -15.34
C ASP A 212 12.46 -25.61 -15.11
N GLY A 213 12.86 -25.35 -13.87
CA GLY A 213 13.84 -24.31 -13.53
C GLY A 213 13.38 -22.88 -13.83
N ARG A 214 12.07 -22.63 -13.94
CA ARG A 214 11.53 -21.26 -14.09
C ARG A 214 11.88 -20.40 -12.89
N ALA A 215 12.45 -19.23 -13.16
CA ALA A 215 12.71 -18.21 -12.15
C ALA A 215 11.40 -17.62 -11.62
N PHE A 216 11.32 -17.50 -10.29
CA PHE A 216 10.23 -16.87 -9.58
C PHE A 216 10.80 -15.98 -8.47
N GLU A 217 10.31 -14.75 -8.41
CA GLU A 217 10.66 -13.75 -7.39
C GLU A 217 9.40 -13.55 -6.53
N PRO A 218 9.29 -14.16 -5.34
CA PRO A 218 8.16 -13.92 -4.45
C PRO A 218 8.09 -12.44 -4.06
N ASP A 219 6.89 -11.86 -3.97
CA ASP A 219 6.76 -10.44 -3.62
C ASP A 219 7.20 -10.14 -2.16
N PHE A 220 6.92 -11.06 -1.22
CA PHE A 220 7.24 -10.91 0.19
C PHE A 220 7.90 -12.15 0.81
N LEU A 221 8.76 -11.89 1.79
CA LEU A 221 9.37 -12.88 2.67
C LEU A 221 9.03 -12.51 4.10
N LEU A 222 8.44 -13.44 4.84
CA LEU A 222 8.24 -13.31 6.28
C LEU A 222 9.29 -14.17 6.99
N PHE A 223 10.07 -13.55 7.85
CA PHE A 223 11.06 -14.18 8.71
C PHE A 223 10.56 -14.20 10.15
N ALA A 224 10.87 -15.28 10.86
CA ALA A 224 10.55 -15.43 12.27
C ALA A 224 11.47 -16.47 12.91
N ASN A 225 11.61 -16.46 14.22
CA ASN A 225 12.23 -17.55 14.97
C ASN A 225 11.17 -18.26 15.81
N ASP A 226 11.29 -19.57 15.95
CA ASP A 226 10.45 -20.33 16.86
C ASP A 226 10.69 -19.87 18.30
N ARG A 227 9.63 -19.46 18.99
CA ARG A 227 9.76 -18.84 20.31
C ARG A 227 10.13 -19.86 21.40
N LYS A 228 9.76 -21.13 21.22
CA LYS A 228 9.98 -22.19 22.22
C LYS A 228 11.41 -22.73 22.17
N THR A 229 11.92 -22.97 20.97
CA THR A 229 13.22 -23.59 20.73
C THR A 229 14.31 -22.56 20.46
N GLY A 230 13.98 -21.37 19.93
CA GLY A 230 14.91 -20.26 19.64
C GLY A 230 15.89 -20.51 18.50
N ASN A 231 16.21 -21.77 18.20
CA ASN A 231 17.18 -22.17 17.19
C ASN A 231 16.54 -22.45 15.83
N VAL A 232 15.23 -22.66 15.76
CA VAL A 232 14.54 -22.90 14.48
C VAL A 232 14.10 -21.56 13.88
N SER A 233 14.53 -21.29 12.66
CA SER A 233 14.19 -20.08 11.92
C SER A 233 13.25 -20.36 10.76
N TRP A 234 12.22 -19.55 10.61
CA TRP A 234 11.20 -19.63 9.57
C TRP A 234 11.48 -18.65 8.45
N GLN A 235 11.35 -19.11 7.21
CA GLN A 235 11.34 -18.30 6.01
C GLN A 235 10.09 -18.62 5.20
N ILE A 236 9.16 -17.69 5.15
CA ILE A 236 7.83 -17.90 4.56
C ILE A 236 7.71 -17.02 3.32
N PHE A 237 7.61 -17.66 2.15
CA PHE A 237 7.41 -16.99 0.87
C PHE A 237 5.93 -16.71 0.65
N ILE A 238 5.62 -15.44 0.37
CA ILE A 238 4.25 -14.95 0.23
C ILE A 238 4.11 -14.20 -1.10
N GLU A 239 3.04 -14.52 -1.84
CA GLU A 239 2.71 -13.89 -3.10
C GLU A 239 1.26 -13.38 -3.06
N PRO A 240 1.03 -12.06 -2.89
CA PRO A 240 -0.27 -11.46 -3.12
C PRO A 240 -0.60 -11.46 -4.62
N LYS A 241 -1.86 -11.75 -4.96
CA LYS A 241 -2.31 -11.87 -6.34
C LYS A 241 -3.70 -11.29 -6.53
N GLY A 242 -3.88 -10.53 -7.62
CA GLY A 242 -5.22 -10.10 -8.04
C GLY A 242 -5.97 -11.24 -8.73
N SER A 243 -7.29 -11.35 -8.51
CA SER A 243 -8.11 -12.45 -9.01
C SER A 243 -7.96 -12.69 -10.52
N GLN A 244 -7.76 -11.62 -11.30
CA GLN A 244 -7.54 -11.65 -12.76
C GLN A 244 -6.21 -12.30 -13.20
N LEU A 245 -5.23 -12.43 -12.30
CA LEU A 245 -3.91 -12.99 -12.60
C LEU A 245 -3.75 -14.43 -12.09
N ILE A 246 -4.69 -14.94 -11.30
CA ILE A 246 -4.59 -16.25 -10.63
C ILE A 246 -4.37 -17.36 -11.66
N GLU A 247 -5.22 -17.46 -12.68
CA GLU A 247 -5.14 -18.58 -13.63
C GLU A 247 -3.81 -18.59 -14.41
N ARG A 248 -3.35 -17.41 -14.85
CA ARG A 248 -2.08 -17.26 -15.55
C ARG A 248 -0.88 -17.61 -14.67
N ASP A 249 -0.93 -17.20 -13.41
CA ASP A 249 0.18 -17.34 -12.47
C ASP A 249 0.08 -18.63 -11.62
N LYS A 250 -0.90 -19.50 -11.87
CA LYS A 250 -1.20 -20.72 -11.09
C LYS A 250 0.00 -21.63 -10.83
N TRP A 251 0.93 -21.69 -11.78
CA TRP A 251 2.17 -22.46 -11.64
C TRP A 251 3.05 -21.95 -10.48
N LYS A 252 3.01 -20.66 -10.13
CA LYS A 252 3.78 -20.09 -9.01
C LYS A 252 3.18 -20.53 -7.67
N GLU A 253 1.86 -20.57 -7.56
CA GLU A 253 1.19 -21.11 -6.36
C GLU A 253 1.51 -22.60 -6.19
N ALA A 254 1.42 -23.38 -7.26
CA ALA A 254 1.81 -24.79 -7.24
C ALA A 254 3.28 -24.96 -6.81
N PHE A 255 4.17 -24.10 -7.30
CA PHE A 255 5.57 -24.12 -6.89
C PHE A 255 5.75 -23.77 -5.40
N LEU A 256 5.11 -22.70 -4.91
CA LEU A 256 5.14 -22.32 -3.48
C LEU A 256 4.67 -23.47 -2.58
N LEU A 257 3.53 -24.07 -2.89
CA LEU A 257 3.01 -25.20 -2.12
C LEU A 257 3.96 -26.41 -2.18
N GLY A 258 4.53 -26.68 -3.36
CA GLY A 258 5.53 -27.72 -3.55
C GLY A 258 6.81 -27.52 -2.74
N ILE A 259 7.21 -26.28 -2.42
CA ILE A 259 8.35 -26.01 -1.52
C ILE A 259 8.06 -26.58 -0.14
N THR A 260 6.86 -26.33 0.39
CA THR A 260 6.46 -26.82 1.73
C THR A 260 6.39 -28.34 1.78
N GLU A 261 5.80 -28.98 0.75
CA GLU A 261 5.70 -30.44 0.65
C GLU A 261 7.09 -31.11 0.59
N LYS A 262 8.00 -30.57 -0.23
CA LYS A 262 9.36 -31.10 -0.36
C LYS A 262 10.28 -30.71 0.80
N ASN A 263 9.96 -29.70 1.60
CA ASN A 263 10.73 -29.43 2.81
C ASN A 263 10.49 -30.49 3.90
N GLY A 264 9.31 -31.14 3.89
CA GLY A 264 9.05 -32.34 4.67
C GLY A 264 10.00 -33.50 4.32
N SER A 265 10.58 -33.50 3.12
CA SER A 265 11.51 -34.51 2.65
C SER A 265 12.98 -34.10 2.74
N HIS A 266 13.42 -33.26 3.70
CA HIS A 266 14.86 -33.04 4.03
C HIS A 266 15.81 -32.61 2.88
N ILE A 267 15.32 -32.35 1.66
CA ILE A 267 16.16 -32.36 0.44
C ILE A 267 16.62 -30.96 0.00
N LEU A 268 16.09 -29.86 0.56
CA LEU A 268 16.35 -28.55 -0.06
C LEU A 268 17.35 -27.64 0.65
N PHE A 269 17.54 -27.76 1.96
CA PHE A 269 18.61 -27.03 2.65
C PHE A 269 19.15 -27.86 3.81
N GLU A 270 20.43 -28.20 3.77
CA GLU A 270 21.18 -28.73 4.91
C GLU A 270 21.27 -27.65 5.99
N ASN A 271 20.24 -27.55 6.83
CA ASN A 271 20.33 -27.02 8.18
C ASN A 271 19.07 -27.45 8.93
N LYS A 272 19.23 -28.27 9.97
CA LYS A 272 18.13 -28.74 10.85
C LYS A 272 17.31 -27.60 11.50
N ASP A 273 17.87 -26.40 11.45
CA ASP A 273 17.47 -25.20 12.17
C ASP A 273 16.78 -24.17 11.27
N THR A 274 16.48 -24.48 9.99
CA THR A 274 15.77 -23.55 9.09
C THR A 274 14.64 -24.23 8.35
N ARG A 275 13.44 -23.64 8.45
CA ARG A 275 12.22 -24.12 7.81
C ARG A 275 11.74 -23.09 6.80
N ILE A 276 11.54 -23.57 5.58
CA ILE A 276 11.09 -22.78 4.43
C ILE A 276 9.67 -23.22 4.07
N ILE A 277 8.77 -22.27 3.95
CA ILE A 277 7.37 -22.51 3.62
C ILE A 277 6.99 -21.62 2.45
N GLY A 278 6.35 -22.19 1.44
CA GLY A 278 5.60 -21.42 0.46
C GLY A 278 4.12 -21.40 0.82
N MET A 279 3.55 -20.20 0.83
CA MET A 279 2.14 -19.97 1.12
C MET A 279 1.28 -20.11 -0.15
N PRO A 280 -0.02 -20.43 -0.03
CA PRO A 280 -0.97 -20.18 -1.11
C PRO A 280 -0.98 -18.69 -1.47
N PHE A 281 -1.50 -18.35 -2.65
CA PHE A 281 -1.66 -16.95 -3.02
C PHE A 281 -2.52 -16.21 -2.01
N TYR A 282 -2.03 -15.03 -1.61
CA TYR A 282 -2.84 -14.12 -0.85
C TYR A 282 -3.74 -13.34 -1.81
N ASN A 283 -5.05 -13.33 -1.54
CA ASN A 283 -5.97 -12.39 -2.14
C ASN A 283 -7.13 -12.13 -1.17
N GLU A 284 -7.90 -11.07 -1.43
CA GLU A 284 -8.99 -10.65 -0.55
C GLU A 284 -10.10 -11.71 -0.41
N GLU A 285 -10.40 -12.43 -1.49
CA GLU A 285 -11.47 -13.45 -1.53
C GLU A 285 -11.09 -14.69 -0.71
N LYS A 286 -9.80 -15.09 -0.73
CA LYS A 286 -9.25 -16.25 -0.02
C LYS A 286 -8.47 -15.86 1.24
N ARG A 287 -8.70 -14.68 1.79
CA ARG A 287 -7.98 -14.16 2.96
C ARG A 287 -8.06 -15.12 4.15
N ALA A 288 -9.23 -15.70 4.41
CA ALA A 288 -9.43 -16.63 5.53
C ALA A 288 -8.60 -17.92 5.39
N GLU A 289 -8.49 -18.47 4.18
CA GLU A 289 -7.66 -19.64 3.89
C GLU A 289 -6.17 -19.35 4.12
N PHE A 290 -5.73 -18.16 3.69
CA PHE A 290 -4.35 -17.71 3.91
C PHE A 290 -4.04 -17.54 5.40
N ILE A 291 -4.93 -16.89 6.16
CA ILE A 291 -4.80 -16.71 7.61
C ILE A 291 -4.70 -18.06 8.30
N ALA A 292 -5.66 -18.96 8.05
CA ALA A 292 -5.69 -20.28 8.66
C ALA A 292 -4.40 -21.07 8.37
N LYS A 293 -3.89 -21.01 7.13
CA LYS A 293 -2.64 -21.67 6.76
C LYS A 293 -1.43 -21.09 7.48
N LEU A 294 -1.38 -19.77 7.67
CA LEU A 294 -0.28 -19.11 8.38
C LEU A 294 -0.30 -19.41 9.88
N GLU A 295 -1.49 -19.49 10.47
CA GLU A 295 -1.68 -19.84 11.88
C GLU A 295 -1.30 -21.29 12.17
N ASP A 296 -1.61 -22.23 11.26
CA ASP A 296 -1.31 -23.66 11.38
C ASP A 296 0.20 -24.01 11.32
N ILE A 297 1.05 -23.05 10.92
CA ILE A 297 2.50 -23.26 10.94
C ILE A 297 2.97 -23.37 12.40
N GLN A 298 3.42 -24.56 12.80
CA GLN A 298 3.95 -24.90 14.13
C GLN A 298 5.45 -24.74 14.21
#